data_AF-A0A2S2N3V7-F1
#
_entry.id   AF-A0A2S2N3V7-F1
#
_cell.length_a   1.000
_cell.length_b   1.000
_cell.length_c   1.000
_cell.angle_alpha   90.00
_cell.angle_beta   90.00
_cell.angle_gamma   90.00
#
_symmetry.space_group_name_H-M   'P 1'
#
loop_
_entity.id
_entity.type
_entity.pdbx_description
1 polymer ?
#
loop_
_entity_poly.entity_id
_entity_poly.type
_entity_poly.pdbx_seq_one_letter_code
_entity_poly.pdbx_strand_id
1 'polypeptide(L)'
;EERGVTWARYHLAVTRRHENEPSSSSIYSQNNPWDPPVTFESFIRDNETIEDQDLVAWVTVGFLHVPHAEDIPNTATPGNAVGFFLRPFNFFNEDPSVASRAPVIVRPLDPPACSR
;
A
#
# COMPACT_ATOMS: atom_id res chain seq x y z
N GLU A 1 -11.77 -4.47 -24.72
CA GLU A 1 -11.14 -3.70 -23.62
C GLU A 1 -10.20 -4.63 -22.86
N GLU A 2 -9.22 -4.08 -22.16
CA GLU A 2 -8.23 -4.81 -21.35
C GLU A 2 -8.97 -5.52 -20.18
N ARG A 3 -9.22 -6.84 -20.28
CA ARG A 3 -9.98 -7.63 -19.28
C ARG A 3 -9.09 -8.32 -18.24
N GLY A 4 -7.81 -8.57 -18.56
CA GLY A 4 -6.90 -9.39 -17.75
C GLY A 4 -6.23 -8.65 -16.59
N VAL A 5 -6.21 -7.32 -16.62
CA VAL A 5 -5.59 -6.45 -15.62
C VAL A 5 -6.45 -5.24 -15.27
N THR A 6 -7.79 -5.41 -15.21
CA THR A 6 -8.72 -4.31 -14.90
C THR A 6 -8.44 -3.62 -13.56
N TRP A 7 -7.80 -4.31 -12.61
CA TRP A 7 -7.31 -3.72 -11.35
C TRP A 7 -6.36 -2.53 -11.57
N ALA A 8 -5.60 -2.52 -12.67
CA ALA A 8 -4.64 -1.45 -12.98
C ALA A 8 -5.30 -0.10 -13.32
N ARG A 9 -6.63 -0.08 -13.53
CA ARG A 9 -7.40 1.15 -13.77
C ARG A 9 -7.59 2.00 -12.51
N TYR A 10 -7.39 1.40 -11.34
CA TYR A 10 -7.66 2.01 -10.03
C TYR A 10 -6.37 2.14 -9.24
N HIS A 11 -6.05 3.34 -8.73
CA HIS A 11 -4.99 3.48 -7.72
C HIS A 11 -5.35 2.75 -6.42
N LEU A 12 -6.63 2.82 -6.04
CA LEU A 12 -7.21 2.16 -4.89
C LEU A 12 -8.65 1.75 -5.25
N ALA A 13 -9.03 0.52 -4.89
CA ALA A 13 -10.40 0.07 -4.85
C ALA A 13 -10.68 -0.60 -3.50
N VAL A 14 -11.90 -0.47 -3.00
CA VAL A 14 -12.34 -1.10 -1.75
C VAL A 14 -13.55 -1.97 -2.09
N THR A 15 -13.49 -3.24 -1.73
CA THR A 15 -14.59 -4.20 -1.95
C THR A 15 -14.96 -4.83 -0.62
N ARG A 16 -16.18 -5.37 -0.55
CA ARG A 16 -16.53 -6.30 0.51
C ARG A 16 -15.70 -7.58 0.36
N ARG A 17 -15.27 -8.16 1.46
CA ARG A 17 -14.55 -9.42 1.45
C ARG A 17 -15.48 -10.57 1.07
N HIS A 18 -15.12 -11.35 0.03
CA HIS A 18 -15.68 -12.69 -0.21
C HIS A 18 -14.63 -13.80 -0.34
N GLU A 19 -15.02 -15.05 -0.05
CA GLU A 19 -14.17 -16.25 -0.22
C GLU A 19 -13.93 -16.61 -1.71
N ASN A 20 -14.88 -16.27 -2.58
CA ASN A 20 -14.80 -16.48 -4.03
C ASN A 20 -14.04 -15.36 -4.77
N GLU A 21 -13.55 -14.35 -4.06
CA GLU A 21 -12.72 -13.26 -4.59
C GLU A 21 -11.31 -13.25 -3.96
N PRO A 22 -10.59 -14.39 -3.93
CA PRO A 22 -9.34 -14.48 -3.17
C PRO A 22 -8.16 -13.74 -3.83
N SER A 23 -8.25 -13.45 -5.12
CA SER A 23 -7.18 -12.80 -5.89
C SER A 23 -7.76 -11.89 -6.98
N SER A 24 -7.03 -10.82 -7.32
CA SER A 24 -7.40 -9.89 -8.41
C SER A 24 -6.96 -10.36 -9.80
N SER A 25 -6.20 -11.47 -9.88
CA SER A 25 -5.70 -12.07 -11.10
C SER A 25 -5.53 -13.59 -10.93
N SER A 26 -5.00 -14.25 -11.96
CA SER A 26 -4.71 -15.68 -12.02
C SER A 26 -3.49 -15.94 -12.92
N ILE A 27 -2.76 -17.02 -12.65
CA ILE A 27 -1.61 -17.46 -13.46
C ILE A 27 -1.97 -17.69 -14.95
N TYR A 28 -3.24 -17.92 -15.26
CA TYR A 28 -3.71 -18.18 -16.62
C TYR A 28 -4.05 -16.90 -17.41
N SER A 29 -4.17 -15.74 -16.73
CA SER A 29 -4.58 -14.48 -17.35
C SER A 29 -3.57 -13.99 -18.39
N GLN A 30 -2.29 -14.35 -18.24
CA GLN A 30 -1.23 -14.01 -19.19
C GLN A 30 -1.45 -14.62 -20.58
N ASN A 31 -1.92 -15.86 -20.63
CA ASN A 31 -2.03 -16.62 -21.88
C ASN A 31 -3.38 -16.43 -22.57
N ASN A 32 -4.39 -15.95 -21.85
CA ASN A 32 -5.67 -15.55 -22.43
C ASN A 32 -6.26 -14.32 -21.70
N PRO A 33 -5.71 -13.12 -21.93
CA PRO A 33 -6.17 -11.90 -21.26
C PRO A 33 -7.54 -11.40 -21.76
N TRP A 34 -8.04 -11.93 -22.88
CA TRP A 34 -9.34 -11.56 -23.44
C TRP A 34 -10.51 -12.28 -22.76
N ASP A 35 -10.26 -13.45 -22.18
CA ASP A 35 -11.22 -14.20 -21.37
C ASP A 35 -10.52 -14.81 -20.14
N PRO A 36 -10.10 -13.95 -19.18
CA PRO A 36 -9.34 -14.39 -18.03
C PRO A 36 -10.25 -15.08 -17.01
N PRO A 37 -9.74 -16.04 -16.21
CA PRO A 37 -10.53 -16.67 -15.14
C PRO A 37 -11.00 -15.69 -14.06
N VAL A 38 -10.28 -14.57 -13.88
CA VAL A 38 -10.60 -13.51 -12.91
C VAL A 38 -10.66 -12.19 -13.66
N THR A 39 -11.75 -11.45 -13.49
CA THR A 39 -11.90 -10.08 -14.00
C THR A 39 -12.18 -9.17 -12.82
N PHE A 40 -11.16 -8.51 -12.27
CA PHE A 40 -11.27 -7.73 -11.01
C PHE A 40 -12.41 -6.69 -11.01
N GLU A 41 -12.72 -6.11 -12.17
CA GLU A 41 -13.83 -5.17 -12.34
C GLU A 41 -15.19 -5.74 -11.87
N SER A 42 -15.39 -7.06 -11.91
CA SER A 42 -16.63 -7.68 -11.44
C SER A 42 -16.85 -7.49 -9.94
N PHE A 43 -15.78 -7.37 -9.15
CA PHE A 43 -15.84 -7.18 -7.68
C PHE A 43 -16.31 -5.77 -7.29
N ILE A 44 -16.38 -4.85 -8.26
CA ILE A 44 -16.79 -3.45 -8.06
C ILE A 44 -18.19 -3.22 -8.65
N ARG A 45 -18.49 -3.87 -9.78
CA ARG A 45 -19.74 -3.65 -10.54
C ARG A 45 -20.99 -4.21 -9.87
N ASP A 46 -20.84 -5.13 -8.93
CA ASP A 46 -21.94 -5.60 -8.10
C ASP A 46 -22.46 -4.51 -7.13
N ASN A 47 -21.67 -3.45 -6.90
CA ASN A 47 -22.04 -2.25 -6.15
C ASN A 47 -22.60 -2.59 -4.76
N GLU A 48 -21.94 -3.52 -4.07
CA GLU A 48 -22.27 -3.85 -2.69
C GLU A 48 -22.01 -2.69 -1.72
N THR A 49 -22.72 -2.68 -0.59
CA THR A 49 -22.44 -1.75 0.49
C THR A 49 -21.10 -2.06 1.15
N ILE A 50 -20.36 -0.99 1.47
CA ILE A 50 -19.10 -1.04 2.21
C ILE A 50 -19.23 -0.52 3.65
N GLU A 51 -20.45 -0.11 4.05
CA GLU A 51 -20.72 0.40 5.39
C GLU A 51 -20.75 -0.76 6.40
N ASP A 52 -19.90 -0.68 7.43
CA ASP A 52 -19.78 -1.66 8.53
C ASP A 52 -19.65 -3.13 8.06
N GLN A 53 -18.89 -3.35 6.99
CA GLN A 53 -18.59 -4.70 6.47
C GLN A 53 -17.13 -5.12 6.75
N ASP A 54 -16.84 -6.39 6.50
CA ASP A 54 -15.47 -6.86 6.31
C ASP A 54 -14.99 -6.38 4.92
N LEU A 55 -13.91 -5.59 4.90
CA LEU A 55 -13.46 -4.86 3.71
C LEU A 55 -12.06 -5.30 3.28
N VAL A 56 -11.84 -5.33 1.97
CA VAL A 56 -10.53 -5.52 1.36
C VAL A 56 -10.16 -4.25 0.57
N ALA A 57 -8.98 -3.71 0.87
CA ALA A 57 -8.39 -2.62 0.10
C ALA A 57 -7.39 -3.17 -0.91
N TRP A 58 -7.63 -2.89 -2.19
CA TRP A 58 -6.78 -3.29 -3.32
C TRP A 58 -6.00 -2.07 -3.80
N VAL A 59 -4.68 -2.10 -3.64
CA VAL A 59 -3.80 -0.95 -3.94
C VAL A 59 -2.96 -1.26 -5.17
N THR A 60 -3.06 -0.40 -6.19
CA THR A 60 -2.20 -0.45 -7.38
C THR A 60 -1.10 0.60 -7.25
N VAL A 61 0.15 0.17 -7.33
CA VAL A 61 1.32 1.05 -7.39
C VAL A 61 2.15 0.70 -8.62
N GLY A 62 2.77 1.70 -9.22
CA GLY A 62 3.58 1.53 -10.42
C GLY A 62 4.24 2.84 -10.85
N PHE A 63 5.07 2.77 -11.88
CA PHE A 63 5.75 3.92 -12.47
C PHE A 63 5.97 3.69 -13.96
N LEU A 64 6.14 4.79 -14.70
CA LEU A 64 6.57 4.75 -16.10
C LEU A 64 8.09 4.58 -16.13
N HIS A 65 8.58 3.51 -16.77
CA HIS A 65 10.01 3.32 -17.00
C HIS A 65 10.34 3.63 -18.47
N VAL A 66 11.06 4.73 -18.70
CA VAL A 66 11.71 5.02 -19.98
C VAL A 66 13.19 4.70 -19.79
N PRO A 67 13.68 3.56 -20.33
CA PRO A 67 15.06 3.14 -20.09
C PRO A 67 16.07 4.14 -20.65
N HIS A 68 17.21 4.28 -19.96
CA HIS A 68 18.31 5.16 -20.37
C HIS A 68 19.68 4.50 -20.17
N ALA A 69 20.77 5.19 -20.56
CA ALA A 69 22.11 4.58 -20.64
C ALA A 69 22.61 4.02 -19.29
N GLU A 70 22.24 4.67 -18.19
CA GLU A 70 22.59 4.29 -16.82
C GLU A 70 21.84 3.03 -16.33
N ASP A 71 20.86 2.50 -17.08
CA ASP A 71 20.22 1.20 -16.80
C ASP A 71 21.08 -0.01 -17.21
N ILE A 72 22.24 0.20 -17.85
CA ILE A 72 23.16 -0.87 -18.24
C ILE A 72 24.27 -1.03 -17.19
N PRO A 73 24.56 -2.27 -16.71
CA PRO A 73 24.00 -3.55 -17.12
C PRO A 73 22.67 -3.92 -16.43
N ASN A 74 22.30 -3.18 -15.37
CA ASN A 74 21.09 -3.42 -14.60
C ASN A 74 20.46 -2.10 -14.18
N THR A 75 19.13 -2.04 -14.18
CA THR A 75 18.37 -0.95 -13.55
C THR A 75 18.69 -0.89 -12.06
N ALA A 76 19.11 0.28 -11.59
CA ALA A 76 19.48 0.49 -10.20
C ALA A 76 18.23 0.67 -9.30
N THR A 77 18.34 0.28 -8.03
CA THR A 77 17.22 0.41 -7.06
C THR A 77 16.92 1.85 -6.60
N PRO A 78 17.87 2.80 -6.48
CA PRO A 78 17.55 4.15 -6.00
C PRO A 78 16.54 4.86 -6.91
N GLY A 79 15.42 5.30 -6.34
CA GLY A 79 14.34 5.96 -7.07
C GLY A 79 13.34 5.03 -7.76
N ASN A 80 13.60 3.72 -7.85
CA ASN A 80 12.73 2.72 -8.49
C ASN A 80 11.88 1.92 -7.50
N ALA A 81 11.64 2.47 -6.30
CA ALA A 81 10.79 1.87 -5.29
C ALA A 81 9.40 2.52 -5.30
N VAL A 82 8.35 1.70 -5.28
CA VAL A 82 6.95 2.13 -5.15
C VAL A 82 6.27 1.34 -4.04
N GLY A 83 5.28 1.93 -3.40
CA GLY A 83 4.57 1.31 -2.29
C GLY A 83 3.57 2.26 -1.64
N PHE A 84 3.04 1.85 -0.50
CA PHE A 84 2.11 2.63 0.30
C PHE A 84 2.38 2.40 1.79
N PHE A 85 1.80 3.24 2.64
CA PHE A 85 1.91 3.13 4.09
C PHE A 85 0.55 2.89 4.71
N LEU A 86 0.49 1.97 5.67
CA LEU A 86 -0.61 1.87 6.62
C LEU A 86 -0.17 2.54 7.92
N ARG A 87 -0.89 3.57 8.34
CA ARG A 87 -0.56 4.35 9.53
C ARG A 87 -1.77 4.36 10.47
N PRO A 88 -1.58 4.16 11.79
CA PRO A 88 -2.67 4.29 12.74
C PRO A 88 -3.21 5.73 12.71
N PHE A 89 -4.53 5.87 12.65
CA PHE A 89 -5.22 7.15 12.70
C PHE A 89 -6.35 7.05 13.72
N ASN A 90 -6.18 7.70 14.88
CA ASN A 90 -7.08 7.57 16.05
C ASN A 90 -7.28 6.12 16.54
N PHE A 91 -6.35 5.22 16.24
CA PHE A 91 -6.40 3.83 16.69
C PHE A 91 -5.90 3.66 18.14
N PHE A 92 -4.93 4.47 18.54
CA PHE A 92 -4.35 4.48 19.89
C PHE A 92 -4.63 5.81 20.60
N ASN A 93 -4.61 5.79 21.93
CA ASN A 93 -4.80 7.01 22.76
C ASN A 93 -3.57 7.94 22.75
N GLU A 94 -2.41 7.43 22.38
CA GLU A 94 -1.14 8.17 22.26
C GLU A 94 -0.26 7.49 21.19
N ASP A 95 0.91 8.07 20.90
CA ASP A 95 1.89 7.42 20.02
C ASP A 95 2.38 6.11 20.67
N PRO A 96 2.14 4.93 20.03
CA PRO A 96 2.57 3.65 20.59
C PRO A 96 4.10 3.54 20.73
N SER A 97 4.88 4.39 20.04
CA SER A 97 6.35 4.40 20.14
C SER A 97 6.86 4.86 21.52
N VAL A 98 6.05 5.55 22.31
CA VAL A 98 6.39 6.04 23.67
C VAL A 98 6.74 4.90 24.63
N ALA A 99 6.21 3.70 24.42
CA ALA A 99 6.54 2.52 25.21
C ALA A 99 7.96 1.98 24.95
N SER A 100 8.65 2.47 23.92
CA SER A 100 10.03 2.10 23.61
C SER A 100 10.99 2.55 24.72
N ARG A 101 12.02 1.73 24.98
CA ARG A 101 13.10 2.04 25.94
C ARG A 101 14.33 2.68 25.30
N ALA A 102 14.32 2.87 23.98
CA ALA A 102 15.41 3.50 23.22
C ALA A 102 15.42 5.05 23.19
N PRO A 103 14.36 5.80 23.58
CA PRO A 103 14.44 7.26 23.60
C PRO A 103 15.55 7.78 24.51
N VAL A 104 16.30 8.78 24.03
CA VAL A 104 17.33 9.49 24.79
C VAL A 104 16.85 10.89 25.10
N ILE A 105 16.90 11.29 26.37
CA ILE A 105 16.49 12.62 26.83
C ILE A 105 17.70 13.30 27.49
N VAL A 106 18.15 14.42 26.92
CA VAL A 106 19.20 15.28 27.50
C VAL A 106 18.55 16.58 27.96
N ARG A 107 18.76 16.97 29.22
CA ARG A 107 18.22 18.21 29.79
C ARG A 107 19.36 19.14 30.23
N PRO A 108 19.25 20.46 30.00
CA PRO A 108 20.21 21.42 30.55
C PRO A 108 20.13 21.41 32.09
N LEU A 109 21.25 21.66 32.75
CA LEU A 109 21.29 21.90 34.20
C LEU A 109 20.97 23.38 34.48
N ASP A 110 20.33 23.64 35.61
CA ASP A 110 20.20 25.01 36.11
C ASP A 110 21.59 25.61 36.37
N PRO A 111 21.78 26.93 36.17
CA PRO A 111 23.04 27.59 36.51
C PRO A 111 23.37 27.32 37.98
N PRO A 112 24.64 27.09 38.36
CA PRO A 112 24.99 26.93 39.76
C PRO A 112 24.56 28.20 40.53
N ALA A 113 23.71 28.02 41.54
CA ALA A 113 23.36 29.10 42.45
C ALA A 113 24.64 29.64 43.09
N CYS A 114 24.96 30.91 42.85
CA CYS A 114 26.10 31.57 43.47
C CYS A 114 25.87 31.62 44.99
N SER A 115 26.52 30.73 45.74
CA SER A 115 26.52 30.78 47.20
C SER A 115 27.26 32.03 47.65
N ARG A 116 26.54 32.95 48.32
CA ARG A 116 27.11 34.11 49.02
C ARG A 116 27.85 33.69 50.29
#